data_AF-A0A9D8U2W9-F1
#
_entry.id   AF-A0A9D8U2W9-F1
#
_cell.length_a   1.000
_cell.length_b   1.000
_cell.length_c   1.000
_cell.angle_alpha   90.00
_cell.angle_beta   90.00
_cell.angle_gamma   90.00
#
_symmetry.space_group_name_H-M   'P 1'
#
loop_
_entity.id
_entity.type
_entity.pdbx_description
1 polymer ?
#
loop_
_entity_poly.entity_id
_entity_poly.type
_entity_poly.pdbx_seq_one_letter_code
_entity_poly.pdbx_strand_id
1 'polypeptide(L)'
;MCRSRLRNSKLLKTLSALVILLLGTGLGSALASAQESPDDAKEKLEEIEAEIEAGRRQQGILERQSQRARRQADALSADLIESARAIQLAEGNVSRLETRIQDLETETASKRDALLSNNENIVELIAAIERLSKRPAVLTLLKPDDALTTARSTGLMASLVPLIDERAGALRTDLEILAKIQTDLSNERFNLKNELQGLTNNQDRLAILLDERKAEAGQANQRARQLERELREFADEARSLRELIAKLEQQAANRRAIATRRDRPDAVERPFSSLGRALGDLKGQLPYPAVGPIVQRFGVQDGATTAKGIRIRARDGAQVISPYDGSVVYAGPFRNYGLLLIIDHGGGYHSLLAGFETLQSAVGQWVLMGEPVGTMPNGSAEGSLYLELRRGGQAINPLPWLQRQSAAAR
;
A
#
# COMPACT_ATOMS: atom_id res chain seq x y z
N MET A 1 40.20 -8.13 12.83
CA MET A 1 41.27 -7.10 12.88
C MET A 1 40.69 -5.82 12.31
N CYS A 2 40.42 -4.82 13.16
CA CYS A 2 41.23 -3.60 13.29
C CYS A 2 41.21 -2.72 12.01
N ARG A 3 40.91 -1.42 12.01
CA ARG A 3 40.77 -0.43 13.09
C ARG A 3 40.40 0.92 12.42
N SER A 4 39.59 1.73 13.12
CA SER A 4 39.78 3.18 13.38
C SER A 4 39.74 4.20 12.22
N ARG A 5 39.26 5.45 12.34
CA ARG A 5 38.77 6.28 13.47
C ARG A 5 38.31 7.66 12.94
N LEU A 6 37.34 8.25 13.65
CA LEU A 6 37.22 9.66 14.09
C LEU A 6 36.92 10.82 13.12
N ARG A 7 35.76 11.44 13.33
CA ARG A 7 35.57 12.89 13.61
C ARG A 7 34.14 13.13 14.15
N ASN A 8 33.96 13.31 15.46
CA ASN A 8 33.87 14.57 16.23
C ASN A 8 32.60 15.42 15.99
N SER A 9 31.71 15.45 16.99
CA SER A 9 31.20 16.70 17.60
C SER A 9 30.51 16.41 18.95
N LYS A 10 31.17 16.83 20.03
CA LYS A 10 30.57 17.05 21.37
C LYS A 10 29.82 18.39 21.39
N LEU A 11 28.95 18.57 22.40
CA LEU A 11 28.13 19.75 22.83
C LEU A 11 26.64 19.39 22.71
N LEU A 12 25.75 19.38 23.71
CA LEU A 12 25.60 20.08 25.00
C LEU A 12 24.94 19.11 26.03
N LYS A 13 25.48 18.92 27.25
CA LYS A 13 25.07 19.53 28.56
C LYS A 13 23.60 19.25 28.95
N THR A 14 23.29 18.29 29.84
CA THR A 14 23.21 18.39 31.33
C THR A 14 22.31 19.50 31.88
N LEU A 15 21.43 19.13 32.82
CA LEU A 15 20.75 19.91 33.90
C LEU A 15 19.22 19.90 33.82
N SER A 16 18.58 19.15 34.72
CA SER A 16 17.52 19.70 35.59
C SER A 16 17.17 18.70 36.69
N ALA A 17 17.80 18.90 37.84
CA ALA A 17 17.33 18.49 39.15
C ALA A 17 17.05 19.78 39.95
N LEU A 18 16.14 19.71 40.93
CA LEU A 18 15.77 20.76 41.91
C LEU A 18 14.85 21.85 41.31
N VAL A 19 13.69 22.22 41.87
CA VAL A 19 13.38 22.52 43.27
C VAL A 19 11.87 22.32 43.54
N ILE A 20 11.53 21.41 44.46
CA ILE A 20 10.28 21.41 45.23
C ILE A 20 10.71 21.77 46.65
N LEU A 21 10.48 23.01 47.09
CA LEU A 21 10.14 23.39 48.49
C LEU A 21 10.04 24.92 48.60
N LEU A 22 8.83 25.48 48.78
CA LEU A 22 8.60 26.48 49.82
C LEU A 22 7.10 26.66 50.14
N LEU A 23 6.86 26.62 51.45
CA LEU A 23 5.64 26.66 52.24
C LEU A 23 4.59 27.73 51.84
N GLY A 24 3.31 27.42 52.13
CA GLY A 24 2.25 28.42 52.27
C GLY A 24 0.90 27.81 52.63
N THR A 25 0.66 27.60 53.93
CA THR A 25 -0.65 27.32 54.53
C THR A 25 -1.68 28.39 54.20
N GLY A 26 -2.93 28.00 53.90
CA GLY A 26 -4.06 28.92 53.83
C GLY A 26 -5.38 28.25 53.51
N LEU A 27 -6.05 27.70 54.54
CA LEU A 27 -7.50 27.56 54.52
C LEU A 27 -8.10 28.98 54.40
N GLY A 28 -8.93 29.21 53.38
CA GLY A 28 -9.61 30.49 53.20
C GLY A 28 -10.60 30.41 52.06
N SER A 29 -11.85 30.11 52.39
CA SER A 29 -13.00 30.17 51.49
C SER A 29 -13.17 31.59 50.93
N ALA A 30 -13.14 31.74 49.60
CA ALA A 30 -13.70 32.89 48.93
C ALA A 30 -14.34 32.44 47.61
N LEU A 31 -15.66 32.58 47.55
CA LEU A 31 -16.42 32.54 46.31
C LEU A 31 -15.91 33.64 45.38
N ALA A 32 -15.12 33.28 44.37
CA ALA A 32 -14.86 34.12 43.23
C ALA A 32 -15.55 33.49 42.03
N SER A 33 -16.61 34.14 41.55
CA SER A 33 -17.11 33.96 40.20
C SER A 33 -15.95 34.20 39.24
N ALA A 34 -15.45 33.13 38.62
CA ALA A 34 -14.59 33.25 37.44
C ALA A 34 -15.47 33.81 36.31
N GLN A 35 -15.60 35.13 36.28
CA GLN A 35 -15.83 35.87 35.05
C GLN A 35 -14.53 35.73 34.26
N GLU A 36 -14.57 34.96 33.17
CA GLU A 36 -13.53 35.00 32.14
C GLU A 36 -13.32 36.47 31.75
N SER A 37 -12.10 36.94 31.98
CA SER A 37 -11.64 38.27 31.63
C SER A 37 -11.69 38.43 30.10
N PRO A 38 -12.05 39.61 29.55
CA PRO A 38 -11.93 39.88 28.11
C PRO A 38 -10.49 39.76 27.57
N ASP A 39 -9.46 39.71 28.42
CA ASP A 39 -8.08 39.38 28.02
C ASP A 39 -7.87 37.87 27.79
N ASP A 40 -8.45 36.98 28.60
CA ASP A 40 -8.35 35.51 28.40
C ASP A 40 -9.02 35.08 27.08
N ALA A 41 -10.08 35.78 26.68
CA ALA A 41 -10.78 35.52 25.42
C ALA A 41 -9.98 35.99 24.19
N LYS A 42 -9.16 37.05 24.33
CA LYS A 42 -8.26 37.51 23.26
C LYS A 42 -7.05 36.60 23.12
N GLU A 43 -6.48 36.13 24.23
CA GLU A 43 -5.34 35.20 24.21
C GLU A 43 -5.72 33.85 23.55
N LYS A 44 -6.90 33.31 23.88
CA LYS A 44 -7.45 32.11 23.20
C LYS A 44 -7.77 32.34 21.71
N LEU A 45 -8.17 33.56 21.33
CA LEU A 45 -8.42 33.90 19.92
C LEU A 45 -7.10 33.96 19.12
N GLU A 46 -6.06 34.57 19.68
CA GLU A 46 -4.72 34.60 19.08
C GLU A 46 -4.12 33.19 18.96
N GLU A 47 -4.35 32.30 19.93
CA GLU A 47 -3.93 30.90 19.89
C GLU A 47 -4.63 30.12 18.76
N ILE A 48 -5.94 30.28 18.60
CA ILE A 48 -6.72 29.65 17.52
C ILE A 48 -6.34 30.22 16.15
N GLU A 49 -6.14 31.54 16.03
CA GLU A 49 -5.68 32.17 14.79
C GLU A 49 -4.28 31.68 14.40
N ALA A 50 -3.37 31.52 15.37
CA ALA A 50 -2.05 30.94 15.13
C ALA A 50 -2.13 29.47 14.67
N GLU A 51 -3.05 28.68 15.22
CA GLU A 51 -3.27 27.29 14.84
C GLU A 51 -3.89 27.15 13.43
N ILE A 52 -4.83 28.03 13.06
CA ILE A 52 -5.39 28.13 11.70
C ILE A 52 -4.30 28.52 10.69
N GLU A 53 -3.44 29.48 11.04
CA GLU A 53 -2.35 29.93 10.17
C GLU A 53 -1.25 28.87 10.05
N ALA A 54 -1.01 28.08 11.09
CA ALA A 54 -0.13 26.90 11.05
C ALA A 54 -0.72 25.79 10.16
N GLY A 55 -2.02 25.51 10.28
CA GLY A 55 -2.74 24.55 9.44
C GLY A 55 -2.72 24.94 7.96
N ARG A 56 -2.96 26.21 7.64
CA ARG A 56 -2.85 26.75 6.25
C ARG A 56 -1.45 26.61 5.69
N ARG A 57 -0.42 26.90 6.49
CA ARG A 57 0.99 26.69 6.10
C ARG A 57 1.28 25.22 5.82
N GLN A 58 0.78 24.31 6.65
CA GLN A 58 0.96 22.87 6.48
C GLN A 58 0.25 22.36 5.22
N GLN A 59 -0.99 22.79 4.98
CA GLN A 59 -1.73 22.45 3.76
C GLN A 59 -0.98 22.93 2.50
N GLY A 60 -0.46 24.16 2.50
CA GLY A 60 0.31 24.70 1.38
C GLY A 60 1.67 24.01 1.17
N ILE A 61 2.25 23.37 2.19
CA ILE A 61 3.45 22.53 2.05
C ILE A 61 3.07 21.18 1.44
N LEU A 62 2.03 20.52 1.96
CA LEU A 62 1.54 19.22 1.47
C LEU A 62 1.09 19.30 0.00
N GLU A 63 0.42 20.38 -0.38
CA GLU A 63 -0.03 20.59 -1.76
C GLU A 63 1.16 20.75 -2.72
N ARG A 64 2.19 21.52 -2.32
CA ARG A 64 3.44 21.63 -3.09
C ARG A 64 4.18 20.30 -3.21
N GLN A 65 4.19 19.48 -2.15
CA GLN A 65 4.78 18.14 -2.19
C GLN A 65 4.00 17.21 -3.12
N SER A 66 2.67 17.23 -3.08
CA SER A 66 1.82 16.44 -3.98
C SER A 66 2.04 16.82 -5.45
N GLN A 67 2.10 18.13 -5.75
CA GLN A 67 2.39 18.61 -7.10
C GLN A 67 3.78 18.19 -7.60
N ARG A 68 4.81 18.24 -6.75
CA ARG A 68 6.16 17.75 -7.10
C ARG A 68 6.15 16.25 -7.39
N ALA A 69 5.52 15.45 -6.53
CA ALA A 69 5.41 14.01 -6.73
C ALA A 69 4.64 13.64 -8.02
N ARG A 70 3.57 14.38 -8.35
CA ARG A 70 2.85 14.20 -9.63
C ARG A 70 3.76 14.49 -10.82
N ARG A 71 4.48 15.62 -10.81
CA ARG A 71 5.42 15.96 -11.90
C ARG A 71 6.54 14.93 -12.07
N GLN A 72 7.04 14.36 -10.96
CA GLN A 72 8.03 13.29 -10.99
C GLN A 72 7.44 12.01 -11.62
N ALA A 73 6.24 11.60 -11.20
CA ALA A 73 5.55 10.45 -11.77
C ALA A 73 5.24 10.62 -13.27
N ASP A 74 4.86 11.83 -13.69
CA ASP A 74 4.61 12.16 -15.09
C ASP A 74 5.90 12.10 -15.92
N ALA A 75 7.01 12.65 -15.41
CA ALA A 75 8.31 12.59 -16.06
C ALA A 75 8.80 11.13 -16.19
N LEU A 76 8.71 10.34 -15.11
CA LEU A 76 9.08 8.93 -15.12
C LEU A 76 8.21 8.11 -16.10
N SER A 77 6.93 8.45 -16.20
CA SER A 77 6.03 7.82 -17.17
C SER A 77 6.41 8.16 -18.62
N ALA A 78 6.83 9.41 -18.88
CA ALA A 78 7.33 9.81 -20.18
C ALA A 78 8.62 9.04 -20.55
N ASP A 79 9.56 8.93 -19.62
CA ASP A 79 10.83 8.20 -19.80
C ASP A 79 10.62 6.70 -20.07
N LEU A 80 9.64 6.09 -19.39
CA LEU A 80 9.23 4.70 -19.63
C LEU A 80 8.66 4.51 -21.03
N ILE A 81 7.80 5.43 -21.49
CA ILE A 81 7.22 5.37 -22.84
C ILE A 81 8.30 5.56 -23.91
N GLU A 82 9.24 6.48 -23.69
CA GLU A 82 10.36 6.70 -24.59
C GLU A 82 11.28 5.48 -24.67
N SER A 83 11.63 4.89 -23.53
CA SER A 83 12.45 3.67 -23.48
C SER A 83 11.76 2.50 -24.17
N ALA A 84 10.45 2.31 -23.94
CA ALA A 84 9.67 1.27 -24.61
C ALA A 84 9.61 1.46 -26.13
N ARG A 85 9.46 2.72 -26.60
CA ARG A 85 9.50 3.03 -28.04
C ARG A 85 10.88 2.76 -28.63
N ALA A 86 11.96 3.13 -27.93
CA ALA A 86 13.33 2.88 -28.37
C ALA A 86 13.60 1.37 -28.50
N ILE A 87 13.11 0.56 -27.56
CA ILE A 87 13.18 -0.91 -27.61
C ILE A 87 12.45 -1.44 -28.85
N GLN A 88 11.21 -1.04 -29.08
CA GLN A 88 10.43 -1.51 -30.24
C GLN A 88 11.10 -1.15 -31.58
N LEU A 89 11.67 0.05 -31.68
CA LEU A 89 12.42 0.46 -32.87
C LEU A 89 13.67 -0.38 -33.06
N ALA A 90 14.43 -0.64 -31.98
CA ALA A 90 15.62 -1.48 -32.02
C ALA A 90 15.29 -2.94 -32.38
N GLU A 91 14.22 -3.52 -31.82
CA GLU A 91 13.73 -4.86 -32.18
C GLU A 91 13.34 -4.96 -33.66
N GLY A 92 12.71 -3.91 -34.19
CA GLY A 92 12.41 -3.79 -35.62
C GLY A 92 13.67 -3.68 -36.49
N ASN A 93 14.72 -3.01 -36.02
CA ASN A 93 16.02 -2.95 -36.70
C ASN A 93 16.71 -4.32 -36.69
N VAL A 94 16.76 -4.97 -35.53
CA VAL A 94 17.31 -6.33 -35.35
C VAL A 94 16.65 -7.30 -36.33
N SER A 95 15.32 -7.33 -36.38
CA SER A 95 14.57 -8.23 -37.27
C SER A 95 14.91 -7.98 -38.75
N ARG A 96 15.09 -6.72 -39.16
CA ARG A 96 15.50 -6.36 -40.52
C ARG A 96 16.94 -6.78 -40.84
N LEU A 97 17.85 -6.59 -39.89
CA LEU A 97 19.25 -7.00 -40.03
C LEU A 97 19.37 -8.53 -40.12
N GLU A 98 18.64 -9.27 -39.29
CA GLU A 98 18.59 -10.73 -39.34
C GLU A 98 18.09 -11.25 -40.69
N THR A 99 16.99 -10.66 -41.20
CA THR A 99 16.46 -11.00 -42.54
C THR A 99 17.50 -10.72 -43.62
N ARG A 100 18.16 -9.54 -43.57
CA ARG A 100 19.19 -9.16 -44.54
C ARG A 100 20.40 -10.10 -44.50
N ILE A 101 20.83 -10.50 -43.31
CA ILE A 101 21.91 -11.48 -43.11
C ILE A 101 21.52 -12.82 -43.73
N GLN A 102 20.29 -13.30 -43.50
CA GLN A 102 19.80 -14.54 -44.07
C GLN A 102 19.75 -14.50 -45.61
N ASP A 103 19.31 -13.38 -46.19
CA ASP A 103 19.30 -13.17 -47.64
C ASP A 103 20.72 -13.22 -48.22
N LEU A 104 21.67 -12.50 -47.59
CA LEU A 104 23.08 -12.48 -48.01
C LEU A 104 23.75 -13.84 -47.85
N GLU A 105 23.42 -14.61 -46.81
CA GLU A 105 23.90 -15.99 -46.62
C GLU A 105 23.40 -16.91 -47.73
N THR A 106 22.12 -16.77 -48.10
CA THR A 106 21.51 -17.54 -49.19
C THR A 106 22.15 -17.17 -50.54
N GLU A 107 22.37 -15.89 -50.80
CA GLU A 107 23.06 -15.40 -52.00
C GLU A 107 24.51 -15.90 -52.06
N THR A 108 25.21 -15.89 -50.92
CA THR A 108 26.57 -16.43 -50.79
C THR A 108 26.61 -17.92 -51.11
N ALA A 109 25.67 -18.70 -50.58
CA ALA A 109 25.58 -20.14 -50.84
C ALA A 109 25.33 -20.40 -52.34
N SER A 110 24.33 -19.73 -52.92
CA SER A 110 24.01 -19.87 -54.35
C SER A 110 25.19 -19.50 -55.27
N LYS A 111 25.91 -18.41 -54.96
CA LYS A 111 27.09 -18.01 -55.73
C LYS A 111 28.25 -18.99 -55.59
N ARG A 112 28.46 -19.57 -54.40
CA ARG A 112 29.47 -20.62 -54.21
C ARG A 112 29.13 -21.87 -55.01
N ASP A 113 27.87 -22.31 -55.00
CA ASP A 113 27.44 -23.48 -55.75
C ASP A 113 27.61 -23.27 -57.27
N ALA A 114 27.27 -22.09 -57.77
CA ALA A 114 27.49 -21.72 -59.17
C ALA A 114 28.99 -21.74 -59.55
N LEU A 115 29.85 -21.22 -58.67
CA LEU A 115 31.30 -21.24 -58.87
C LEU A 115 31.88 -22.66 -58.85
N LEU A 116 31.38 -23.54 -57.98
CA LEU A 116 31.79 -24.95 -57.93
C LEU A 116 31.39 -25.69 -59.21
N SER A 117 30.15 -25.52 -59.68
CA SER A 117 29.69 -26.11 -60.94
C SER A 117 30.48 -25.59 -62.14
N ASN A 118 30.80 -24.29 -62.17
CA ASN A 118 31.67 -23.72 -63.20
C ASN A 118 33.11 -24.27 -63.14
N ASN A 119 33.65 -24.50 -61.94
CA ASN A 119 34.99 -25.07 -61.78
C ASN A 119 35.08 -26.50 -62.32
N GLU A 120 34.07 -27.34 -62.09
CA GLU A 120 34.01 -28.69 -62.68
C GLU A 120 34.08 -28.64 -64.22
N ASN A 121 33.32 -27.72 -64.83
CA ASN A 121 33.35 -27.49 -66.29
C ASN A 121 34.72 -26.98 -66.78
N ILE A 122 35.40 -26.13 -66.00
CA ILE A 122 36.73 -25.61 -66.34
C ILE A 122 37.80 -26.70 -66.24
N VAL A 123 37.77 -27.53 -65.19
CA VAL A 123 38.69 -28.66 -65.04
C VAL A 123 38.55 -29.64 -66.21
N GLU A 124 37.32 -29.91 -66.64
CA GLU A 124 37.07 -30.77 -67.80
C GLU A 124 37.61 -30.17 -69.11
N LEU A 125 37.42 -28.86 -69.31
CA LEU A 125 37.98 -28.14 -70.46
C LEU A 125 39.52 -28.11 -70.44
N ILE A 126 40.14 -27.83 -69.29
CA ILE A 126 41.61 -27.83 -69.15
C ILE A 126 42.16 -29.23 -69.42
N ALA A 127 41.52 -30.28 -68.88
CA ALA A 127 41.91 -31.66 -69.15
C ALA A 127 41.76 -32.02 -70.65
N ALA A 128 40.74 -31.49 -71.34
CA ALA A 128 40.59 -31.66 -72.78
C ALA A 128 41.69 -30.93 -73.58
N ILE A 129 42.02 -29.69 -73.22
CA ILE A 129 43.11 -28.91 -73.83
C ILE A 129 44.47 -29.57 -73.56
N GLU A 130 44.69 -30.07 -72.34
CA GLU A 130 45.91 -30.79 -71.95
C GLU A 130 46.05 -32.12 -72.71
N ARG A 131 44.96 -32.88 -72.88
CA ARG A 131 44.96 -34.08 -73.72
C ARG A 131 45.25 -33.74 -75.18
N LEU A 132 44.70 -32.64 -75.70
CA LEU A 132 44.97 -32.16 -77.06
C LEU A 132 46.44 -31.72 -77.24
N SER A 133 47.03 -31.06 -76.24
CA SER A 133 48.43 -30.60 -76.29
C SER A 133 49.44 -31.74 -76.10
N LYS A 134 49.12 -32.73 -75.25
CA LYS A 134 49.99 -33.91 -74.99
C LYS A 134 49.84 -35.01 -76.04
N ARG A 135 48.67 -35.12 -76.68
CA ARG A 135 48.40 -36.04 -77.79
C ARG A 135 47.80 -35.25 -78.95
N PRO A 136 48.61 -34.46 -79.66
CA PRO A 136 48.16 -33.79 -80.86
C PRO A 136 47.95 -34.83 -81.94
N ALA A 137 46.74 -35.40 -82.02
CA ALA A 137 46.29 -36.15 -83.20
C ALA A 137 46.42 -35.30 -84.48
N VAL A 138 46.43 -33.97 -84.30
CA VAL A 138 46.74 -32.97 -85.33
C VAL A 138 48.21 -33.02 -85.78
N LEU A 139 49.19 -33.28 -84.90
CA LEU A 139 50.61 -33.46 -85.30
C LEU A 139 50.84 -34.75 -86.08
N THR A 140 50.06 -35.81 -85.83
CA THR A 140 50.11 -37.03 -86.67
C THR A 140 49.50 -36.85 -88.07
N LEU A 141 48.73 -35.78 -88.31
CA LEU A 141 48.25 -35.38 -89.66
C LEU A 141 49.04 -34.24 -90.29
N LEU A 142 49.90 -33.54 -89.55
CA LEU A 142 50.71 -32.41 -90.02
C LEU A 142 51.91 -32.93 -90.81
N LYS A 143 51.74 -33.09 -92.13
CA LYS A 143 52.87 -32.97 -93.05
C LYS A 143 53.37 -31.52 -93.04
N PRO A 144 54.68 -31.27 -93.15
CA PRO A 144 55.27 -29.93 -93.00
C PRO A 144 54.80 -28.87 -94.01
N ASP A 145 54.02 -29.21 -95.05
CA ASP A 145 53.60 -28.28 -96.13
C ASP A 145 52.08 -28.07 -96.28
N ASP A 146 51.22 -28.61 -95.40
CA ASP A 146 49.76 -28.43 -95.58
C ASP A 146 49.25 -27.13 -94.92
N ALA A 147 49.38 -26.01 -95.64
CA ALA A 147 48.90 -24.68 -95.24
C ALA A 147 47.42 -24.68 -94.77
N LEU A 148 46.61 -25.63 -95.27
CA LEU A 148 45.19 -25.78 -94.94
C LEU A 148 44.97 -26.44 -93.56
N THR A 149 45.94 -27.20 -93.05
CA THR A 149 45.90 -27.75 -91.69
C THR A 149 46.35 -26.72 -90.66
N THR A 150 47.37 -25.93 -90.97
CA THR A 150 47.78 -24.77 -90.14
C THR A 150 46.68 -23.72 -90.07
N ALA A 151 46.05 -23.36 -91.19
CA ALA A 151 44.92 -22.43 -91.18
C ALA A 151 43.73 -22.94 -90.33
N ARG A 152 43.46 -24.26 -90.34
CA ARG A 152 42.41 -24.88 -89.52
C ARG A 152 42.76 -24.92 -88.04
N SER A 153 43.99 -25.28 -87.66
CA SER A 153 44.40 -25.30 -86.26
C SER A 153 44.51 -23.90 -85.67
N THR A 154 45.02 -22.93 -86.44
CA THR A 154 45.01 -21.51 -86.07
C THR A 154 43.59 -20.98 -85.97
N GLY A 155 42.69 -21.34 -86.89
CA GLY A 155 41.26 -20.96 -86.82
C GLY A 155 40.56 -21.52 -85.58
N LEU A 156 40.82 -22.78 -85.23
CA LEU A 156 40.29 -23.40 -84.01
C LEU A 156 40.82 -22.72 -82.74
N MET A 157 42.13 -22.45 -82.66
CA MET A 157 42.72 -21.73 -81.52
C MET A 157 42.21 -20.29 -81.44
N ALA A 158 42.07 -19.61 -82.57
CA ALA A 158 41.50 -18.26 -82.64
C ALA A 158 40.04 -18.21 -82.18
N SER A 159 39.29 -19.31 -82.31
CA SER A 159 37.92 -19.42 -81.78
C SER A 159 37.86 -19.76 -80.29
N LEU A 160 38.86 -20.45 -79.75
CA LEU A 160 38.91 -20.87 -78.34
C LEU A 160 39.40 -19.78 -77.39
N VAL A 161 40.38 -18.96 -77.82
CA VAL A 161 40.97 -17.91 -76.98
C VAL A 161 39.91 -16.90 -76.50
N PRO A 162 39.01 -16.36 -77.35
CA PRO A 162 37.96 -15.44 -76.88
C PRO A 162 37.00 -16.09 -75.88
N LEU A 163 36.67 -17.38 -76.06
CA LEU A 163 35.78 -18.10 -75.15
C LEU A 163 36.40 -18.31 -73.76
N ILE A 164 37.72 -18.55 -73.71
CA ILE A 164 38.47 -18.66 -72.45
C ILE A 164 38.55 -17.29 -71.76
N ASP A 165 38.82 -16.22 -72.51
CA ASP A 165 38.89 -14.86 -71.97
C ASP A 165 37.55 -14.39 -71.41
N GLU A 166 36.45 -14.65 -72.13
CA GLU A 166 35.08 -14.38 -71.67
C GLU A 166 34.77 -15.11 -70.36
N ARG A 167 35.11 -16.40 -70.26
CA ARG A 167 34.90 -17.20 -69.05
C ARG A 167 35.79 -16.76 -67.89
N ALA A 168 37.06 -16.43 -68.15
CA ALA A 168 37.96 -15.91 -67.13
C ALA A 168 37.48 -14.56 -66.60
N GLY A 169 36.97 -13.69 -67.49
CA GLY A 169 36.31 -12.44 -67.14
C GLY A 169 35.08 -12.65 -66.25
N ALA A 170 34.17 -13.55 -66.66
CA ALA A 170 32.97 -13.87 -65.88
C ALA A 170 33.31 -14.43 -64.49
N LEU A 171 34.28 -15.35 -64.39
CA LEU A 171 34.75 -15.90 -63.11
C LEU A 171 35.32 -14.82 -62.19
N ARG A 172 36.13 -13.91 -62.75
CA ARG A 172 36.66 -12.77 -61.99
C ARG A 172 35.54 -11.90 -61.44
N THR A 173 34.54 -11.57 -62.26
CA THR A 173 33.39 -10.78 -61.82
C THR A 173 32.58 -11.49 -60.73
N ASP A 174 32.34 -12.79 -60.84
CA ASP A 174 31.64 -13.55 -59.79
C ASP A 174 32.43 -13.59 -58.47
N LEU A 175 33.75 -13.71 -58.52
CA LEU A 175 34.61 -13.65 -57.32
C LEU A 175 34.61 -12.26 -56.67
N GLU A 176 34.62 -11.18 -57.48
CA GLU A 176 34.49 -9.80 -56.99
C GLU A 176 33.13 -9.58 -56.31
N ILE A 177 32.04 -10.08 -56.90
CA ILE A 177 30.69 -10.06 -56.30
C ILE A 177 30.69 -10.83 -54.97
N LEU A 178 31.24 -12.04 -54.94
CA LEU A 178 31.28 -12.87 -53.74
C LEU A 178 32.07 -12.19 -52.60
N ALA A 179 33.21 -11.57 -52.92
CA ALA A 179 34.01 -10.81 -51.95
C ALA A 179 33.23 -9.62 -51.38
N LYS A 180 32.45 -8.92 -52.23
CA LYS A 180 31.57 -7.84 -51.80
C LYS A 180 30.48 -8.35 -50.86
N ILE A 181 29.77 -9.42 -51.22
CA ILE A 181 28.72 -10.03 -50.38
C ILE A 181 29.30 -10.45 -49.01
N GLN A 182 30.49 -11.03 -48.98
CA GLN A 182 31.15 -11.40 -47.72
C GLN A 182 31.49 -10.19 -46.84
N THR A 183 31.91 -9.09 -47.45
CA THR A 183 32.17 -7.83 -46.75
C THR A 183 30.88 -7.24 -46.18
N ASP A 184 29.81 -7.20 -46.99
CA ASP A 184 28.49 -6.73 -46.56
C ASP A 184 27.95 -7.60 -45.41
N LEU A 185 28.04 -8.93 -45.52
CA LEU A 185 27.63 -9.87 -44.47
C LEU A 185 28.38 -9.64 -43.15
N SER A 186 29.69 -9.40 -43.21
CA SER A 186 30.49 -9.09 -42.02
C SER A 186 30.06 -7.77 -41.37
N ASN A 187 29.77 -6.75 -42.17
CA ASN A 187 29.30 -5.45 -41.69
C ASN A 187 27.92 -5.58 -41.06
N GLU A 188 26.98 -6.30 -41.67
CA GLU A 188 25.64 -6.49 -41.11
C GLU A 188 25.67 -7.30 -39.81
N ARG A 189 26.52 -8.33 -39.71
CA ARG A 189 26.71 -9.07 -38.45
C ARG A 189 27.29 -8.18 -37.34
N PHE A 190 28.21 -7.28 -37.69
CA PHE A 190 28.75 -6.30 -36.74
C PHE A 190 27.67 -5.31 -36.28
N ASN A 191 26.85 -4.80 -37.21
CA ASN A 191 25.73 -3.92 -36.92
C ASN A 191 24.70 -4.61 -36.01
N LEU A 192 24.33 -5.86 -36.32
CA LEU A 192 23.41 -6.66 -35.52
C LEU A 192 23.92 -6.82 -34.09
N LYS A 193 25.21 -7.14 -33.92
CA LYS A 193 25.82 -7.26 -32.59
C LYS A 193 25.71 -5.96 -31.79
N ASN A 194 25.99 -4.83 -32.42
CA ASN A 194 25.90 -3.52 -31.77
C ASN A 194 24.44 -3.17 -31.41
N GLU A 195 23.49 -3.46 -32.30
CA GLU A 195 22.07 -3.22 -32.06
C GLU A 195 21.54 -4.09 -30.91
N LEU A 196 21.95 -5.36 -30.84
CA LEU A 196 21.61 -6.26 -29.73
C LEU A 196 22.20 -5.75 -28.40
N GLN A 197 23.43 -5.24 -28.41
CA GLN A 197 24.01 -4.62 -27.20
C GLN A 197 23.25 -3.37 -26.78
N GLY A 198 22.86 -2.52 -27.74
CA GLY A 198 22.01 -1.36 -27.50
C GLY A 198 20.63 -1.73 -26.94
N LEU A 199 20.03 -2.80 -27.47
CA LEU A 199 18.75 -3.34 -27.01
C LEU A 199 18.84 -3.79 -25.55
N THR A 200 19.88 -4.55 -25.18
CA THR A 200 20.11 -4.96 -23.78
C THR A 200 20.23 -3.74 -22.86
N ASN A 201 21.01 -2.73 -23.25
CA ASN A 201 21.16 -1.51 -22.45
C ASN A 201 19.81 -0.78 -22.25
N ASN A 202 18.96 -0.75 -23.29
CA ASN A 202 17.64 -0.15 -23.20
C ASN A 202 16.69 -0.96 -22.30
N GLN A 203 16.77 -2.30 -22.35
CA GLN A 203 16.00 -3.20 -21.48
C GLN A 203 16.42 -3.04 -20.01
N ASP A 204 17.72 -2.93 -19.74
CA ASP A 204 18.25 -2.68 -18.39
C ASP A 204 17.79 -1.32 -17.87
N ARG A 205 17.84 -0.27 -18.70
CA ARG A 205 17.32 1.06 -18.36
C ARG A 205 15.83 1.02 -18.05
N LEU A 206 15.03 0.31 -18.86
CA LEU A 206 13.60 0.15 -18.63
C LEU A 206 13.33 -0.56 -17.29
N ALA A 207 14.10 -1.60 -16.96
CA ALA A 207 13.97 -2.31 -15.69
C ALA A 207 14.22 -1.37 -14.48
N ILE A 208 15.28 -0.56 -14.55
CA ILE A 208 15.61 0.44 -13.52
C ILE A 208 14.45 1.44 -13.34
N LEU A 209 13.92 2.00 -14.44
CA LEU A 209 12.81 2.95 -14.39
C LEU A 209 11.53 2.34 -13.82
N LEU A 210 11.25 1.06 -14.12
CA LEU A 210 10.11 0.35 -13.56
C LEU A 210 10.26 0.12 -12.04
N ASP A 211 11.46 -0.17 -11.57
CA ASP A 211 11.72 -0.34 -10.14
C ASP A 211 11.67 1.00 -9.39
N GLU A 212 12.17 2.09 -9.99
CA GLU A 212 11.99 3.44 -9.47
C GLU A 212 10.50 3.81 -9.37
N ARG A 213 9.70 3.50 -10.40
CA ARG A 213 8.25 3.73 -10.38
C ARG A 213 7.55 2.96 -9.27
N LYS A 214 7.91 1.69 -9.07
CA LYS A 214 7.37 0.88 -7.98
C LYS A 214 7.75 1.45 -6.62
N ALA A 215 8.99 1.91 -6.45
CA ALA A 215 9.46 2.52 -5.22
C ALA A 215 8.70 3.82 -4.91
N GLU A 216 8.53 4.71 -5.89
CA GLU A 216 7.74 5.94 -5.74
C GLU A 216 6.27 5.65 -5.41
N ALA A 217 5.64 4.70 -6.11
CA ALA A 217 4.28 4.28 -5.82
C ALA A 217 4.15 3.69 -4.40
N GLY A 218 5.14 2.93 -3.95
CA GLY A 218 5.23 2.41 -2.59
C GLY A 218 5.30 3.52 -1.54
N GLN A 219 6.16 4.52 -1.76
CA GLN A 219 6.27 5.68 -0.87
C GLN A 219 4.99 6.52 -0.86
N ALA A 220 4.37 6.76 -2.02
CA ALA A 220 3.13 7.51 -2.12
C ALA A 220 1.99 6.81 -1.34
N ASN A 221 1.88 5.49 -1.45
CA ASN A 221 0.90 4.70 -0.70
C ASN A 221 1.16 4.72 0.81
N GLN A 222 2.43 4.67 1.23
CA GLN A 222 2.80 4.79 2.65
C GLN A 222 2.44 6.18 3.22
N ARG A 223 2.71 7.25 2.47
CA ARG A 223 2.35 8.63 2.86
C ARG A 223 0.82 8.80 2.92
N ALA A 224 0.09 8.27 1.95
CA ALA A 224 -1.38 8.28 1.98
C ALA A 224 -1.93 7.59 3.23
N ARG A 225 -1.38 6.42 3.60
CA ARG A 225 -1.74 5.71 4.84
C ARG A 225 -1.35 6.46 6.11
N GLN A 226 -0.24 7.21 6.12
CA GLN A 226 0.16 8.07 7.24
C GLN A 226 -0.82 9.22 7.41
N LEU A 227 -1.11 9.94 6.32
CA LEU A 227 -2.05 11.06 6.32
C LEU A 227 -3.46 10.61 6.73
N GLU A 228 -3.91 9.43 6.28
CA GLU A 228 -5.19 8.86 6.71
C GLU A 228 -5.21 8.56 8.22
N ARG A 229 -4.10 8.10 8.80
CA ARG A 229 -4.00 7.90 10.25
C ARG A 229 -4.03 9.22 11.01
N GLU A 230 -3.27 10.23 10.56
CA GLU A 230 -3.25 11.56 11.16
C GLU A 230 -4.65 12.22 11.08
N LEU A 231 -5.33 12.13 9.94
CA LEU A 231 -6.70 12.64 9.79
C LEU A 231 -7.70 11.94 10.71
N ARG A 232 -7.53 10.63 10.95
CA ARG A 232 -8.35 9.89 11.93
C ARG A 232 -8.07 10.36 13.35
N GLU A 233 -6.81 10.56 13.71
CA GLU A 233 -6.41 11.07 15.03
C GLU A 233 -6.95 12.49 15.28
N PHE A 234 -6.82 13.40 14.31
CA PHE A 234 -7.40 14.75 14.40
C PHE A 234 -8.94 14.73 14.44
N ALA A 235 -9.59 13.81 13.71
CA ALA A 235 -11.04 13.65 13.78
C ALA A 235 -11.51 13.15 15.16
N ASP A 236 -10.74 12.23 15.77
CA ASP A 236 -10.99 11.72 17.12
C ASP A 236 -10.72 12.81 18.18
N GLU A 237 -9.67 13.61 18.03
CA GLU A 237 -9.34 14.74 18.90
C GLU A 237 -10.40 15.84 18.83
N ALA A 238 -10.81 16.27 17.63
CA ALA A 238 -11.88 17.24 17.44
C ALA A 238 -13.22 16.77 18.01
N ARG A 239 -13.50 15.46 17.96
CA ARG A 239 -14.67 14.86 18.61
C ARG A 239 -14.56 14.95 20.14
N SER A 240 -13.40 14.67 20.71
CA SER A 240 -13.16 14.75 22.15
C SER A 240 -13.28 16.18 22.69
N LEU A 241 -12.83 17.18 21.92
CA LEU A 241 -12.96 18.60 22.27
C LEU A 241 -14.41 19.07 22.22
N ARG A 242 -15.19 18.66 21.20
CA ARG A 242 -16.64 18.92 21.14
C ARG A 242 -17.38 18.29 22.32
N GLU A 243 -17.00 17.08 22.72
CA GLU A 243 -17.57 16.41 23.90
C GLU A 243 -17.21 17.12 25.21
N LEU A 244 -16.01 17.68 25.32
CA LEU A 244 -15.60 18.48 26.48
C LEU A 244 -16.35 19.81 26.58
N ILE A 245 -16.49 20.53 25.45
CA ILE A 245 -17.25 21.79 25.38
C ILE A 245 -18.71 21.56 25.78
N ALA A 246 -19.36 20.54 25.21
CA ALA A 246 -20.74 20.19 25.55
C ALA A 246 -20.90 19.89 27.06
N LYS A 247 -19.91 19.23 27.67
CA LYS A 247 -19.91 18.93 29.11
C LYS A 247 -19.75 20.18 29.96
N LEU A 248 -18.91 21.13 29.55
CA LEU A 248 -18.71 22.41 30.23
C LEU A 248 -19.95 23.31 30.10
N GLU A 249 -20.58 23.37 28.94
CA GLU A 249 -21.85 24.06 28.74
C GLU A 249 -22.97 23.47 29.61
N GLN A 250 -23.05 22.13 29.70
CA GLN A 250 -24.02 21.46 30.56
C GLN A 250 -23.75 21.73 32.05
N GLN A 251 -22.49 21.82 32.47
CA GLN A 251 -22.12 22.19 33.83
C GLN A 251 -22.42 23.67 34.13
N ALA A 252 -22.19 24.57 33.18
CA ALA A 252 -22.54 25.98 33.28
C ALA A 252 -24.06 26.19 33.32
N ALA A 253 -24.81 25.46 32.49
CA ALA A 253 -26.27 25.44 32.49
C ALA A 253 -26.82 24.88 33.82
N ASN A 254 -26.23 23.81 34.36
CA ASN A 254 -26.61 23.26 35.66
C ASN A 254 -26.29 24.23 36.80
N ARG A 255 -25.15 24.94 36.77
CA ARG A 255 -24.83 25.98 37.75
C ARG A 255 -25.79 27.16 37.68
N ARG A 256 -26.16 27.60 36.46
CA ARG A 256 -27.19 28.63 36.25
C ARG A 256 -28.58 28.15 36.70
N ALA A 257 -28.94 26.90 36.43
CA ALA A 257 -30.20 26.29 36.84
C ALA A 257 -30.30 26.09 38.36
N ILE A 258 -29.19 25.79 39.05
CA ILE A 258 -29.11 25.72 40.52
C ILE A 258 -29.20 27.12 41.14
N ALA A 259 -28.64 28.15 40.49
CA ALA A 259 -28.80 29.54 40.91
C ALA A 259 -30.26 30.03 40.73
N THR A 260 -30.97 29.59 39.69
CA THR A 260 -32.40 29.92 39.48
C THR A 260 -33.37 29.01 40.25
N ARG A 261 -32.95 27.82 40.70
CA ARG A 261 -33.76 26.89 41.52
C ARG A 261 -33.85 27.24 43.00
N ARG A 262 -33.12 28.25 43.49
CA ARG A 262 -33.31 28.76 44.85
C ARG A 262 -34.59 29.59 45.02
N ASP A 263 -35.26 29.96 43.92
CA ASP A 263 -36.55 30.64 43.93
C ASP A 263 -37.58 29.90 43.06
N ARG A 264 -38.19 28.83 43.61
CA ARG A 264 -39.64 28.52 43.55
C ARG A 264 -39.96 27.04 43.76
N PRO A 265 -41.07 26.73 44.46
CA PRO A 265 -41.50 25.37 44.77
C PRO A 265 -42.38 24.76 43.67
N ASP A 266 -42.54 23.45 43.80
CA ASP A 266 -43.57 22.55 43.26
C ASP A 266 -43.28 21.63 42.05
N ALA A 267 -43.30 20.35 42.42
CA ALA A 267 -43.61 19.09 41.77
C ALA A 267 -44.22 19.09 40.35
N VAL A 268 -43.69 18.18 39.50
CA VAL A 268 -44.47 17.34 38.58
C VAL A 268 -43.83 15.94 38.49
N GLU A 269 -44.70 14.95 38.39
CA GLU A 269 -44.59 13.50 38.59
C GLU A 269 -43.71 12.74 37.58
N ARG A 270 -43.19 11.58 38.00
CA ARG A 270 -42.64 10.54 37.11
C ARG A 270 -43.59 9.33 37.14
N PRO A 271 -44.09 8.83 35.99
CA PRO A 271 -44.91 7.64 35.97
C PRO A 271 -44.04 6.37 35.83
N PHE A 272 -44.46 5.33 36.58
CA PHE A 272 -44.00 3.94 36.53
C PHE A 272 -42.61 3.60 37.11
N SER A 273 -42.56 3.48 38.43
CA SER A 273 -41.67 2.51 39.09
C SER A 273 -42.39 1.17 39.20
N SER A 274 -41.78 0.11 38.69
CA SER A 274 -42.13 -1.23 39.18
C SER A 274 -41.58 -1.34 40.60
N LEU A 275 -42.48 -1.46 41.57
CA LEU A 275 -42.24 -1.95 42.94
C LEU A 275 -41.46 -1.08 43.92
N GLY A 276 -41.13 0.19 43.64
CA GLY A 276 -40.77 1.19 44.67
C GLY A 276 -39.61 0.82 45.62
N ARG A 277 -38.78 -0.17 45.28
CA ARG A 277 -37.66 -0.64 46.11
C ARG A 277 -36.37 0.02 45.66
N ALA A 278 -35.47 0.33 46.58
CA ALA A 278 -34.16 0.83 46.22
C ALA A 278 -33.26 -0.33 45.75
N LEU A 279 -32.38 -0.11 44.77
CA LEU A 279 -31.42 -1.13 44.28
C LEU A 279 -30.57 -1.73 45.42
N GLY A 280 -30.32 -0.96 46.47
CA GLY A 280 -29.60 -1.41 47.67
C GLY A 280 -30.28 -2.58 48.40
N ASP A 281 -31.61 -2.68 48.33
CA ASP A 281 -32.43 -3.66 49.06
C ASP A 281 -32.68 -4.94 48.25
N LEU A 282 -32.28 -4.96 46.97
CA LEU A 282 -32.50 -6.05 46.01
C LEU A 282 -31.26 -6.93 45.80
N LYS A 283 -30.39 -7.03 46.81
CA LYS A 283 -29.24 -7.94 46.75
C LYS A 283 -29.70 -9.38 46.52
N GLY A 284 -29.06 -10.05 45.56
CA GLY A 284 -29.38 -11.41 45.14
C GLY A 284 -30.70 -11.55 44.35
N GLN A 285 -31.31 -10.45 43.90
CA GLN A 285 -32.62 -10.45 43.24
C GLN A 285 -32.61 -9.87 41.83
N LEU A 286 -31.48 -9.32 41.34
CA LEU A 286 -31.41 -8.79 39.97
C LEU A 286 -31.19 -9.90 38.93
N PRO A 287 -31.91 -9.89 37.80
CA PRO A 287 -31.64 -10.83 36.72
C PRO A 287 -30.24 -10.62 36.12
N TYR A 288 -29.66 -11.68 35.57
CA TYR A 288 -28.47 -11.53 34.74
C TYR A 288 -28.85 -10.84 33.41
N PRO A 289 -28.06 -9.87 32.95
CA PRO A 289 -28.36 -9.18 31.68
C PRO A 289 -28.19 -10.09 30.46
N ALA A 290 -27.43 -11.18 30.56
CA ALA A 290 -27.34 -12.24 29.54
C ALA A 290 -27.10 -13.61 30.19
N VAL A 291 -27.47 -14.68 29.49
CA VAL A 291 -27.31 -16.06 29.96
C VAL A 291 -25.99 -16.65 29.47
N GLY A 292 -25.18 -17.16 30.40
CA GLY A 292 -23.96 -17.91 30.10
C GLY A 292 -22.93 -17.92 31.24
N PRO A 293 -21.79 -18.62 31.07
CA PRO A 293 -20.78 -18.72 32.11
C PRO A 293 -20.05 -17.39 32.31
N ILE A 294 -19.75 -17.06 33.57
CA ILE A 294 -18.91 -15.91 33.91
C ILE A 294 -17.45 -16.27 33.63
N VAL A 295 -16.84 -15.61 32.64
CA VAL A 295 -15.46 -15.84 32.19
C VAL A 295 -14.45 -14.89 32.81
N GLN A 296 -14.92 -13.78 33.37
CA GLN A 296 -14.10 -12.85 34.16
C GLN A 296 -14.89 -12.39 35.38
N ARG A 297 -14.27 -12.44 36.56
CA ARG A 297 -14.87 -11.97 37.81
C ARG A 297 -14.30 -10.60 38.18
N PHE A 298 -15.10 -9.83 38.93
CA PHE A 298 -14.66 -8.55 39.50
C PHE A 298 -13.45 -8.77 40.41
N GLY A 299 -12.46 -7.87 40.32
CA GLY A 299 -11.27 -7.92 41.18
C GLY A 299 -10.17 -8.87 40.72
N VAL A 300 -10.37 -9.67 39.66
CA VAL A 300 -9.31 -10.49 39.06
C VAL A 300 -8.26 -9.57 38.43
N GLN A 301 -6.98 -9.85 38.67
CA GLN A 301 -5.90 -9.14 38.01
C GLN A 301 -5.67 -9.70 36.60
N ASP A 302 -5.65 -8.80 35.62
CA ASP A 302 -5.35 -9.08 34.22
C ASP A 302 -4.17 -8.18 33.81
N GLY A 303 -2.96 -8.74 33.87
CA GLY A 303 -1.71 -7.99 33.74
C GLY A 303 -1.57 -6.91 34.80
N ALA A 304 -1.38 -5.65 34.38
CA ALA A 304 -1.21 -4.50 35.26
C ALA A 304 -2.54 -3.85 35.72
N THR A 305 -3.70 -4.44 35.39
CA THR A 305 -5.01 -3.84 35.69
C THR A 305 -5.94 -4.79 36.42
N THR A 306 -6.72 -4.25 37.38
CA THR A 306 -7.74 -5.00 38.10
C THR A 306 -9.09 -4.87 37.39
N ALA A 307 -9.76 -6.00 37.15
CA ALA A 307 -11.08 -6.03 36.52
C ALA A 307 -12.13 -5.26 37.35
N LYS A 308 -12.77 -4.26 36.74
CA LYS A 308 -13.78 -3.37 37.39
C LYS A 308 -15.21 -3.87 37.24
N GLY A 309 -15.42 -5.00 36.57
CA GLY A 309 -16.72 -5.61 36.32
C GLY A 309 -16.61 -7.12 36.14
N ILE A 310 -17.70 -7.74 35.70
CA ILE A 310 -17.73 -9.15 35.30
C ILE A 310 -17.93 -9.26 33.80
N ARG A 311 -17.54 -10.41 33.24
CA ARG A 311 -17.76 -10.73 31.82
C ARG A 311 -18.51 -12.05 31.72
N ILE A 312 -19.64 -12.03 31.03
CA ILE A 312 -20.52 -13.18 30.81
C ILE A 312 -20.36 -13.60 29.36
N ARG A 313 -19.90 -14.83 29.10
CA ARG A 313 -19.86 -15.37 27.73
C ARG A 313 -21.29 -15.72 27.32
N ALA A 314 -21.87 -14.91 26.44
CA ALA A 314 -23.23 -15.08 25.97
C ALA A 314 -23.25 -15.98 24.73
N ARG A 315 -24.42 -16.49 24.35
CA ARG A 315 -24.60 -17.16 23.06
C ARG A 315 -24.60 -16.13 21.92
N ASP A 316 -24.26 -16.56 20.72
CA ASP A 316 -24.36 -15.75 19.49
C ASP A 316 -25.77 -15.18 19.34
N GLY A 317 -25.87 -13.88 19.04
CA GLY A 317 -27.15 -13.20 18.86
C GLY A 317 -28.00 -13.11 20.14
N ALA A 318 -27.48 -13.46 21.33
CA ALA A 318 -28.27 -13.49 22.55
C ALA A 318 -28.88 -12.12 22.88
N GLN A 319 -30.15 -12.12 23.29
CA GLN A 319 -30.83 -10.93 23.81
C GLN A 319 -30.22 -10.53 25.15
N VAL A 320 -29.94 -9.23 25.28
CA VAL A 320 -29.48 -8.60 26.51
C VAL A 320 -30.61 -7.78 27.11
N ILE A 321 -30.80 -7.89 28.43
CA ILE A 321 -31.87 -7.21 29.18
C ILE A 321 -31.32 -6.24 30.23
N SER A 322 -32.14 -5.27 30.65
CA SER A 322 -31.80 -4.36 31.73
C SER A 322 -31.79 -5.09 33.09
N PRO A 323 -30.70 -5.01 33.89
CA PRO A 323 -30.64 -5.58 35.22
C PRO A 323 -31.63 -4.95 36.22
N TYR A 324 -32.03 -3.69 36.01
CA TYR A 324 -32.93 -2.97 36.92
C TYR A 324 -33.62 -1.76 36.26
N ASP A 325 -34.70 -1.28 36.86
CA ASP A 325 -35.39 -0.06 36.44
C ASP A 325 -34.44 1.14 36.45
N GLY A 326 -34.46 1.97 35.40
CA GLY A 326 -33.63 3.16 35.36
C GLY A 326 -33.74 3.97 34.07
N SER A 327 -33.06 5.11 34.07
CA SER A 327 -32.96 5.98 32.90
C SER A 327 -31.68 5.70 32.14
N VAL A 328 -31.76 5.51 30.83
CA VAL A 328 -30.59 5.37 29.97
C VAL A 328 -29.89 6.72 29.88
N VAL A 329 -28.70 6.83 30.48
CA VAL A 329 -27.89 8.06 30.44
C VAL A 329 -26.88 8.04 29.30
N TYR A 330 -26.64 6.88 28.69
CA TYR A 330 -25.77 6.74 27.51
C TYR A 330 -26.10 5.45 26.73
N ALA A 331 -26.18 5.53 25.41
CA ALA A 331 -26.36 4.39 24.51
C ALA A 331 -25.62 4.66 23.19
N GLY A 332 -24.50 3.96 22.94
CA GLY A 332 -23.72 4.14 21.72
C GLY A 332 -22.30 3.59 21.78
N PRO A 333 -21.50 3.76 20.70
CA PRO A 333 -20.11 3.31 20.67
C PRO A 333 -19.22 4.11 21.61
N PHE A 334 -18.50 3.45 22.51
CA PHE A 334 -17.63 4.08 23.50
C PHE A 334 -16.26 3.40 23.59
N ARG A 335 -15.21 4.12 23.15
CA ARG A 335 -13.80 3.68 23.26
C ARG A 335 -13.62 2.23 22.78
N ASN A 336 -12.88 1.43 23.54
CA ASN A 336 -12.61 0.00 23.31
C ASN A 336 -13.72 -0.94 23.84
N TYR A 337 -14.83 -0.39 24.36
CA TYR A 337 -15.94 -1.20 24.89
C TYR A 337 -16.96 -1.60 23.80
N GLY A 338 -16.77 -1.14 22.56
CA GLY A 338 -17.75 -1.30 21.50
C GLY A 338 -19.01 -0.49 21.82
N LEU A 339 -20.18 -1.03 21.52
CA LEU A 339 -21.44 -0.45 21.96
C LEU A 339 -21.60 -0.60 23.47
N LEU A 340 -21.81 0.53 24.15
CA LEU A 340 -21.97 0.66 25.60
C LEU A 340 -23.35 1.25 25.90
N LEU A 341 -24.00 0.67 26.92
CA LEU A 341 -25.23 1.17 27.51
C LEU A 341 -24.99 1.48 28.99
N ILE A 342 -25.34 2.69 29.42
CA ILE A 342 -25.28 3.12 30.81
C ILE A 342 -26.68 3.46 31.30
N ILE A 343 -27.11 2.80 32.38
CA ILE A 343 -28.42 2.99 32.99
C ILE A 343 -28.22 3.58 34.40
N ASP A 344 -28.81 4.74 34.66
CA ASP A 344 -28.91 5.34 36.00
C ASP A 344 -30.15 4.79 36.71
N HIS A 345 -29.90 4.04 37.79
CA HIS A 345 -30.92 3.41 38.62
C HIS A 345 -31.39 4.30 39.79
N GLY A 346 -30.88 5.53 39.88
CA GLY A 346 -31.08 6.40 41.03
C GLY A 346 -30.28 5.97 42.26
N GLY A 347 -30.31 6.79 43.32
CA GLY A 347 -29.55 6.52 44.55
C GLY A 347 -28.01 6.48 44.35
N GLY A 348 -27.53 7.03 43.24
CA GLY A 348 -26.12 7.03 42.84
C GLY A 348 -25.64 5.73 42.18
N TYR A 349 -26.55 4.81 41.81
CA TYR A 349 -26.22 3.54 41.17
C TYR A 349 -26.29 3.61 39.64
N HIS A 350 -25.27 3.07 38.98
CA HIS A 350 -25.23 2.99 37.53
C HIS A 350 -24.82 1.58 37.09
N SER A 351 -25.53 1.01 36.12
CA SER A 351 -25.09 -0.20 35.42
C SER A 351 -24.49 0.16 34.07
N LEU A 352 -23.33 -0.41 33.76
CA LEU A 352 -22.65 -0.31 32.48
C LEU A 352 -22.66 -1.69 31.83
N LEU A 353 -23.23 -1.76 30.64
CA LEU A 353 -23.31 -2.97 29.82
C LEU A 353 -22.56 -2.71 28.52
N ALA A 354 -21.64 -3.60 28.13
CA ALA A 354 -20.86 -3.44 26.91
C ALA A 354 -20.61 -4.77 26.19
N GLY A 355 -20.39 -4.70 24.87
CA GLY A 355 -20.21 -5.87 24.00
C GLY A 355 -21.41 -6.19 23.12
N PHE A 356 -22.34 -5.24 22.94
CA PHE A 356 -23.48 -5.37 22.04
C PHE A 356 -23.06 -5.30 20.57
N GLU A 357 -23.81 -5.97 19.69
CA GLU A 357 -23.84 -5.73 18.24
C GLU A 357 -24.89 -4.67 17.86
N THR A 358 -26.06 -4.71 18.52
CA THR A 358 -27.10 -3.70 18.34
C THR A 358 -27.65 -3.24 19.69
N LEU A 359 -27.96 -1.94 19.80
CA LEU A 359 -28.65 -1.35 20.94
C LEU A 359 -30.10 -1.05 20.53
N GLN A 360 -31.04 -1.43 21.41
CA GLN A 360 -32.47 -1.22 21.21
C GLN A 360 -33.03 -0.08 22.07
N SER A 361 -32.23 0.42 23.03
CA SER A 361 -32.60 1.54 23.91
C SER A 361 -31.91 2.85 23.52
N ALA A 362 -32.59 3.98 23.68
CA ALA A 362 -32.08 5.32 23.37
C ALA A 362 -31.77 6.15 24.62
N VAL A 363 -30.89 7.16 24.50
CA VAL A 363 -30.57 8.07 25.61
C VAL A 363 -31.82 8.82 26.07
N GLY A 364 -32.03 8.88 27.38
CA GLY A 364 -33.21 9.47 28.02
C GLY A 364 -34.40 8.53 28.15
N GLN A 365 -34.36 7.34 27.55
CA GLN A 365 -35.41 6.33 27.70
C GLN A 365 -35.39 5.76 29.12
N TRP A 366 -36.56 5.64 29.73
CA TRP A 366 -36.75 4.83 30.93
C TRP A 366 -36.90 3.37 30.54
N VAL A 367 -36.11 2.49 31.14
CA VAL A 367 -36.14 1.04 30.92
C VAL A 367 -36.51 0.32 32.21
N LEU A 368 -37.30 -0.74 32.12
CA LEU A 368 -37.71 -1.58 33.25
C LEU A 368 -36.76 -2.77 33.43
N MET A 369 -36.72 -3.32 34.64
CA MET A 369 -36.01 -4.55 34.95
C MET A 369 -36.50 -5.69 34.05
N GLY A 370 -35.58 -6.31 33.32
CA GLY A 370 -35.87 -7.38 32.37
C GLY A 370 -36.26 -6.91 30.97
N GLU A 371 -36.36 -5.60 30.73
CA GLU A 371 -36.64 -5.05 29.41
C GLU A 371 -35.48 -5.33 28.43
N PRO A 372 -35.76 -5.79 27.19
CA PRO A 372 -34.76 -5.93 26.13
C PRO A 372 -34.05 -4.60 25.81
N VAL A 373 -32.72 -4.57 25.86
CA VAL A 373 -31.92 -3.36 25.62
C VAL A 373 -30.93 -3.46 24.46
N GLY A 374 -30.71 -4.66 23.92
CA GLY A 374 -29.84 -4.89 22.77
C GLY A 374 -29.48 -6.37 22.55
N THR A 375 -28.68 -6.66 21.53
CA THR A 375 -28.28 -8.04 21.17
C THR A 375 -26.76 -8.20 21.14
N MET A 376 -26.30 -9.42 21.42
CA MET A 376 -24.89 -9.82 21.27
C MET A 376 -24.53 -10.10 19.81
N PRO A 377 -23.23 -10.02 19.42
CA PRO A 377 -22.76 -10.35 18.08
C PRO A 377 -23.07 -11.77 17.61
N ASN A 378 -23.39 -11.92 16.32
CA ASN A 378 -23.46 -13.21 15.63
C ASN A 378 -22.08 -13.66 15.11
N GLY A 379 -21.76 -14.96 15.20
CA GLY A 379 -20.55 -15.56 14.60
C GLY A 379 -19.25 -15.28 15.35
N SER A 380 -19.33 -14.76 16.57
CA SER A 380 -18.19 -14.58 17.45
C SER A 380 -18.21 -15.65 18.53
N ALA A 381 -17.45 -16.74 18.32
CA ALA A 381 -17.34 -17.87 19.25
C ALA A 381 -16.87 -17.47 20.68
N GLU A 382 -16.47 -16.21 20.88
CA GLU A 382 -16.01 -15.63 22.14
C GLU A 382 -16.81 -14.38 22.57
N GLY A 383 -17.98 -14.13 21.97
CA GLY A 383 -18.87 -13.01 22.29
C GLY A 383 -19.17 -12.94 23.79
N SER A 384 -18.84 -11.81 24.43
CA SER A 384 -19.00 -11.68 25.88
C SER A 384 -19.50 -10.31 26.30
N LEU A 385 -20.50 -10.33 27.17
CA LEU A 385 -21.12 -9.13 27.73
C LEU A 385 -20.34 -8.71 28.98
N TYR A 386 -19.83 -7.49 28.97
CA TYR A 386 -19.24 -6.85 30.15
C TYR A 386 -20.35 -6.16 30.97
N LEU A 387 -20.38 -6.44 32.28
CA LEU A 387 -21.26 -5.79 33.25
C LEU A 387 -20.42 -5.15 34.36
N GLU A 388 -20.58 -3.84 34.55
CA GLU A 388 -20.02 -3.10 35.69
C GLU A 388 -21.15 -2.38 36.43
N LEU A 389 -21.13 -2.48 37.76
CA LEU A 389 -22.04 -1.75 38.63
C LEU A 389 -21.24 -0.69 39.38
N ARG A 390 -21.73 0.54 39.41
CA ARG A 390 -21.07 1.66 40.09
C ARG A 390 -21.99 2.27 41.14
N ARG A 391 -21.41 2.74 42.25
CA ARG A 391 -22.09 3.54 43.27
C ARG A 391 -21.26 4.78 43.56
N GLY A 392 -21.86 5.98 43.42
CA GLY A 392 -21.15 7.24 43.67
C GLY A 392 -19.88 7.40 42.81
N GLY A 393 -19.90 6.86 41.60
CA GLY A 393 -18.76 6.92 40.66
C GLY A 393 -17.70 5.83 40.83
N GLN A 394 -17.74 5.00 41.88
CA GLN A 394 -16.80 3.89 42.09
C GLN A 394 -17.39 2.55 41.65
N ALA A 395 -16.58 1.70 41.01
CA ALA A 395 -16.99 0.35 40.60
C ALA A 395 -17.08 -0.59 41.81
N ILE A 396 -18.18 -1.33 41.91
CA ILE A 396 -18.46 -2.31 42.96
C ILE A 396 -18.70 -3.68 42.33
N ASN A 397 -18.43 -4.75 43.08
CA ASN A 397 -18.68 -6.11 42.59
C ASN A 397 -20.18 -6.30 42.30
N PRO A 398 -20.60 -6.60 41.06
CA PRO A 398 -22.03 -6.76 40.73
C PRO A 398 -22.62 -8.09 41.19
N LEU A 399 -21.79 -9.13 41.42
CA LEU A 399 -22.27 -10.49 41.72
C LEU A 399 -23.21 -10.60 42.94
N PRO A 400 -22.99 -9.88 44.06
CA PRO A 400 -23.90 -9.92 45.21
C PRO A 400 -25.31 -9.39 44.92
N TRP A 401 -25.53 -8.66 43.82
CA TRP A 401 -26.84 -8.15 43.42
C TRP A 401 -27.58 -9.09 42.46
N LEU A 402 -26.84 -9.89 41.70
CA LEU A 402 -27.41 -10.82 40.73
C LEU A 402 -28.01 -12.05 41.43
N GLN A 403 -29.12 -12.56 40.89
CA GLN A 403 -29.76 -13.80 41.35
C GLN A 403 -28.78 -14.98 41.27
N ARG A 404 -29.05 -16.07 42.00
CA ARG A 404 -28.31 -17.32 41.76
C ARG A 404 -28.69 -17.85 40.38
N GLN A 405 -27.70 -18.10 39.52
CA GLN A 405 -27.95 -18.78 38.23
C GLN A 405 -28.59 -20.14 38.54
N SER A 406 -29.86 -20.32 38.16
CA SER A 406 -30.50 -21.63 38.20
C SER A 406 -29.78 -22.52 37.20
N ALA A 407 -29.24 -23.66 37.66
CA ALA A 407 -28.63 -24.67 36.80
C ALA A 407 -29.71 -25.32 35.91
N ALA A 408 -30.07 -24.67 34.81
CA ALA A 408 -31.06 -25.14 33.86
C ALA A 408 -30.65 -24.74 32.43
N ALA A 409 -29.74 -25.53 31.86
CA ALA A 409 -29.63 -25.92 30.46
C ALA A 409 -28.26 -26.60 30.30
N ARG A 410 -28.27 -27.93 30.32
CA ARG A 410 -27.15 -28.75 29.85
C ARG A 410 -26.91 -28.51 28.36
#